data_AF-A0A7X7IYU8-F1
#
_entry.id   AF-A0A7X7IYU8-F1
#
_cell.length_a   1.000
_cell.length_b   1.000
_cell.length_c   1.000
_cell.angle_alpha   90.00
_cell.angle_beta   90.00
_cell.angle_gamma   90.00
#
_symmetry.space_group_name_H-M   'P 1'
#
loop_
_entity.id
_entity.type
_entity.pdbx_description
1 polymer ?
#
loop_
_entity_poly.entity_id
_entity_poly.type
_entity_poly.pdbx_seq_one_letter_code
_entity_poly.pdbx_strand_id
1 'polypeptide(L)'
;AATSGVQPAIEALYLPRPVLQLNEPAELIIQVVNQGASPLKASRLRFSSASVPATAAAGVSVPGTTTAESANDEDKAAEQPFEIRSKYGDRLTELPIPALFPEQSLRMSLKVTGKRKGRVDIKAEWVGEGFSVVRTRQTVCVDKPNPRDLCTGVDGAWRFMPAPVPLQENNDAPLEALPTKKSSELPDSYIGVTAHLPRPHDFEAVFEPEHLIDGKPETSWSGRAHATAVPGSSDWVEVYFAGTARITEIRLLPYWRAEGFPADFDIKARERGLWKTVQQVKRASLPPSAGEDKKRAYVVTLPRPVQADAICIEATRFTPTASFFTDCATTYYFRLSEIEAVDGDGKNVAAADAGASAKASRTFRSYFNSSEVIRDTYGELYDLGVKWNRVGHWGDWTCWSIVERKKGEYAIDPTTDQAITESVKNGVNIAYCLCYGNALYEETPLHANPGPLWRHGHPFMGNGGPTKPESIDAFVNYARFVANHFRGRVKWYEIWNEQNSWAWYGSPPDPKAFGALLR
;
A
#
# COMPACT_ATOMS: atom_id res chain seq x y z
N ALA A 1 -1.47 20.14 29.80
CA ALA A 1 -2.39 21.29 29.86
C ALA A 1 -3.08 21.39 28.50
N ALA A 2 -4.39 21.13 28.43
CA ALA A 2 -5.13 21.30 27.18
C ALA A 2 -5.22 22.79 26.87
N THR A 3 -4.67 23.21 25.74
CA THR A 3 -4.73 24.59 25.25
C THR A 3 -6.18 24.93 24.95
N SER A 4 -6.86 25.59 25.90
CA SER A 4 -8.22 26.09 25.74
C SER A 4 -8.25 27.18 24.66
N GLY A 5 -8.84 26.90 23.51
CA GLY A 5 -8.96 27.84 22.39
C GLY A 5 -9.40 27.19 21.09
N VAL A 6 -9.60 28.04 20.07
CA VAL A 6 -9.81 27.64 18.67
C VAL A 6 -8.52 27.04 18.12
N GLN A 7 -8.57 25.82 17.57
CA GLN A 7 -7.41 25.16 16.95
C GLN A 7 -7.77 24.62 15.56
N PRO A 8 -7.91 25.49 14.55
CA PRO A 8 -8.17 25.05 13.20
C PRO A 8 -6.90 24.42 12.61
N ALA A 9 -7.06 23.38 11.79
CA ALA A 9 -5.97 22.83 10.99
C ALA A 9 -6.44 22.49 9.58
N ILE A 10 -5.58 22.74 8.59
CA ILE A 10 -5.73 22.16 7.25
C ILE A 10 -4.97 20.83 7.27
N GLU A 11 -5.67 19.74 7.60
CA GLU A 11 -5.11 18.39 7.75
C GLU A 11 -4.68 17.76 6.41
N ALA A 12 -5.29 18.18 5.31
CA ALA A 12 -4.86 17.80 3.97
C ALA A 12 -4.98 18.95 2.97
N LEU A 13 -3.95 19.09 2.14
CA LEU A 13 -3.96 19.80 0.85
C LEU A 13 -3.23 18.88 -0.13
N TYR A 14 -3.93 17.84 -0.54
CA TYR A 14 -3.37 16.66 -1.19
C TYR A 14 -3.71 16.63 -2.67
N LEU A 15 -2.69 16.40 -3.49
CA LEU A 15 -2.80 16.26 -4.93
C LEU A 15 -2.50 14.79 -5.28
N PRO A 16 -3.51 13.97 -5.62
CA PRO A 16 -3.34 12.53 -5.83
C PRO A 16 -2.40 12.20 -6.99
N ARG A 17 -2.45 13.01 -8.05
CA ARG A 17 -1.42 13.05 -9.08
C ARG A 17 -0.38 14.08 -8.63
N PRO A 18 0.87 13.70 -8.32
CA PRO A 18 1.83 14.64 -7.72
C PRO A 18 2.18 15.84 -8.62
N VAL A 19 1.83 15.76 -9.91
CA VAL A 19 2.08 16.76 -10.96
C VAL A 19 0.80 17.14 -11.69
N LEU A 20 0.74 18.40 -12.10
CA LEU A 20 -0.31 18.93 -12.96
C LEU A 20 0.07 18.83 -14.44
N GLN A 21 -0.91 18.51 -15.26
CA GLN A 21 -0.80 18.67 -16.70
C GLN A 21 -1.36 20.04 -17.10
N LEU A 22 -0.68 20.71 -18.02
CA LEU A 22 -1.07 22.03 -18.51
C LEU A 22 -2.48 21.94 -19.10
N ASN A 23 -3.37 22.78 -18.59
CA ASN A 23 -4.78 22.87 -18.98
C ASN A 23 -5.63 21.61 -18.72
N GLU A 24 -5.11 20.59 -18.04
CA GLU A 24 -5.91 19.44 -17.61
C GLU A 24 -6.29 19.55 -16.13
N PRO A 25 -7.57 19.33 -15.77
CA PRO A 25 -7.97 19.30 -14.37
C PRO A 25 -7.44 18.07 -13.65
N ALA A 26 -6.82 18.27 -12.50
CA ALA A 26 -6.50 17.24 -11.51
C ALA A 26 -7.36 17.41 -10.26
N GLU A 27 -7.61 16.33 -9.53
CA GLU A 27 -8.27 16.40 -8.24
C GLU A 27 -7.35 17.04 -7.19
N LEU A 28 -7.91 17.92 -6.36
CA LEU A 28 -7.29 18.49 -5.18
C LEU A 28 -8.18 18.18 -3.97
N ILE A 29 -7.66 17.35 -3.06
CA ILE A 29 -8.35 17.01 -1.81
C ILE A 29 -7.92 17.97 -0.72
N ILE A 30 -8.91 18.54 -0.04
CA ILE A 30 -8.70 19.41 1.10
C ILE A 30 -9.48 18.87 2.28
N GLN A 31 -8.84 18.79 3.43
CA GLN A 31 -9.51 18.52 4.69
C GLN A 31 -9.16 19.58 5.70
N VAL A 32 -10.19 20.24 6.20
CA VAL A 32 -10.11 21.16 7.33
C VAL A 32 -10.70 20.50 8.56
N VAL A 33 -10.14 20.77 9.73
CA VAL A 33 -10.59 20.20 11.00
C VAL A 33 -10.50 21.24 12.10
N ASN A 34 -11.48 21.27 13.00
CA ASN A 34 -11.39 22.01 14.25
C ASN A 34 -10.81 21.10 15.34
N GLN A 35 -9.54 21.20 15.69
CA GLN A 35 -8.94 20.42 16.78
C GLN A 35 -9.18 21.02 18.17
N GLY A 36 -9.83 22.19 18.23
CA GLY A 36 -10.04 22.93 19.47
C GLY A 36 -11.31 22.49 20.21
N ALA A 37 -11.40 22.89 21.48
CA ALA A 37 -12.57 22.62 22.33
C ALA A 37 -13.75 23.58 22.08
N SER A 38 -13.56 24.63 21.26
CA SER A 38 -14.59 25.63 20.94
C SER A 38 -15.06 25.50 19.49
N PRO A 39 -16.37 25.70 19.19
CA PRO A 39 -16.86 25.73 17.81
C PRO A 39 -16.23 26.86 16.99
N LEU A 40 -15.98 26.59 15.71
CA LEU A 40 -15.63 27.60 14.71
C LEU A 40 -16.90 28.08 14.04
N LYS A 41 -17.06 29.41 13.93
CA LYS A 41 -18.13 29.99 13.10
C LYS A 41 -17.84 29.75 11.61
N ALA A 42 -18.85 30.02 10.78
CA ALA A 42 -18.67 30.02 9.33
C ALA A 42 -17.46 30.88 8.93
N SER A 43 -16.66 30.36 8.00
CA SER A 43 -15.34 30.86 7.66
C SER A 43 -15.08 30.65 6.16
N ARG A 44 -13.86 30.91 5.68
CA ARG A 44 -13.54 30.80 4.26
C ARG A 44 -12.14 30.28 4.02
N LEU A 45 -12.00 29.48 2.97
CA LEU A 45 -10.73 28.99 2.47
C LEU A 45 -10.36 29.76 1.21
N ARG A 46 -9.20 30.41 1.19
CA ARG A 46 -8.70 31.21 0.07
C ARG A 46 -7.55 30.50 -0.62
N PHE A 47 -7.46 30.67 -1.94
CA PHE A 47 -6.41 30.07 -2.75
C PHE A 47 -5.54 31.13 -3.43
N SER A 48 -4.22 30.94 -3.34
CA SER A 48 -3.24 31.83 -3.96
C SER A 48 -1.98 31.07 -4.34
N SER A 49 -1.16 31.67 -5.20
CA SER A 49 0.22 31.22 -5.37
C SER A 49 1.04 31.72 -4.20
N ALA A 50 1.91 30.88 -3.61
CA ALA A 50 2.98 31.42 -2.80
C ALA A 50 3.93 32.24 -3.70
N SER A 51 4.29 33.46 -3.30
CA SER A 51 5.30 34.24 -3.99
C SER A 51 6.65 33.54 -3.84
N VAL A 52 7.21 33.03 -4.93
CA VAL A 52 8.60 32.58 -4.95
C VAL A 52 9.47 33.84 -5.02
N PRO A 53 10.44 34.07 -4.11
CA PRO A 53 11.43 35.11 -4.31
C PRO A 53 12.07 34.94 -5.68
N ALA A 54 12.17 36.01 -6.47
CA ALA A 54 12.63 36.00 -7.86
C ALA A 54 14.05 35.43 -8.07
N THR A 55 14.77 35.08 -7.00
CA THR A 55 16.14 34.54 -7.02
C THR A 55 16.24 33.02 -7.06
N ALA A 56 15.14 32.26 -6.99
CA ALA A 56 15.19 30.78 -7.05
C ALA A 56 14.86 30.19 -8.45
N ALA A 57 14.70 31.03 -9.48
CA ALA A 57 14.46 30.60 -10.86
C ALA A 57 15.75 30.49 -11.70
N ALA A 58 16.93 30.76 -11.12
CA ALA A 58 18.21 30.56 -11.78
C ALA A 58 18.75 29.17 -11.44
N GLY A 59 18.36 28.18 -12.24
CA GLY A 59 18.84 26.81 -12.09
C GLY A 59 18.17 25.88 -13.10
N VAL A 60 18.33 26.20 -14.39
CA VAL A 60 18.66 25.32 -15.53
C VAL A 60 18.49 26.21 -16.77
N SER A 61 19.55 26.94 -17.13
CA SER A 61 19.70 27.51 -18.47
C SER A 61 20.40 26.48 -19.35
N VAL A 62 19.73 26.04 -20.42
CA VAL A 62 20.36 25.32 -21.53
C VAL A 62 21.20 26.36 -22.31
N PRO A 63 22.50 26.14 -22.57
CA PRO A 63 23.25 27.03 -23.44
C PRO A 63 22.91 26.72 -24.89
N GLY A 64 22.46 27.74 -25.62
CA GLY A 64 22.45 27.76 -27.09
C GLY A 64 21.08 27.82 -27.74
N THR A 65 20.48 29.01 -27.77
CA THR A 65 19.79 29.55 -28.96
C THR A 65 19.59 31.05 -28.74
N THR A 66 20.37 31.85 -29.46
CA THR A 66 20.10 33.26 -29.69
C THR A 66 18.88 33.40 -30.59
N THR A 67 17.83 34.04 -30.10
CA THR A 67 16.99 34.93 -30.89
C THR A 67 16.41 35.99 -29.97
N ALA A 68 16.72 37.24 -30.31
CA ALA A 68 16.15 38.43 -29.72
C ALA A 68 14.66 38.50 -30.06
N GLU A 69 13.82 38.68 -29.06
CA GLU A 69 12.52 39.34 -29.24
C GLU A 69 12.25 40.24 -28.04
N SER A 70 11.80 41.42 -28.39
CA SER A 70 11.78 42.65 -27.62
C SER A 70 10.85 42.62 -26.42
N ALA A 71 11.28 43.33 -25.38
CA ALA A 71 10.51 43.76 -24.23
C ALA A 71 9.17 44.39 -24.63
N ASN A 72 8.08 43.82 -24.10
CA ASN A 72 6.80 44.48 -23.82
C ASN A 72 5.94 43.48 -23.04
N ASP A 73 6.15 43.37 -21.72
CA ASP A 73 5.31 42.52 -20.86
C ASP A 73 5.23 43.06 -19.42
N GLU A 74 5.22 44.39 -19.26
CA GLU A 74 5.08 45.04 -17.93
C GLU A 74 3.63 45.22 -17.46
N ASP A 75 2.62 44.71 -18.16
CA ASP A 75 1.20 45.03 -17.85
C ASP A 75 0.23 43.83 -17.71
N LYS A 76 0.74 42.62 -17.43
CA LYS A 76 -0.11 41.51 -16.97
C LYS A 76 0.11 41.30 -15.47
N ALA A 77 -0.82 41.79 -14.66
CA ALA A 77 -0.98 41.31 -13.27
C ALA A 77 -0.87 39.78 -13.27
N ALA A 78 0.21 39.26 -12.67
CA ALA A 78 0.65 37.88 -12.87
C ALA A 78 -0.49 36.89 -12.62
N GLU A 79 -1.04 36.36 -13.71
CA GLU A 79 -2.13 35.40 -13.65
C GLU A 79 -1.68 34.20 -12.80
N GLN A 80 -2.52 33.75 -11.86
CA GLN A 80 -2.15 32.63 -10.99
C GLN A 80 -1.72 31.45 -11.87
N PRO A 81 -0.62 30.74 -11.53
CA PRO A 81 -0.11 29.64 -12.36
C PRO A 81 -1.04 28.42 -12.38
N PHE A 82 -2.17 28.49 -11.67
CA PHE A 82 -3.21 27.49 -11.60
C PHE A 82 -4.60 28.14 -11.46
N GLU A 83 -5.63 27.35 -11.73
CA GLU A 83 -7.03 27.68 -11.49
C GLU A 83 -7.66 26.60 -10.62
N ILE A 84 -8.45 26.98 -9.61
CA ILE A 84 -9.25 26.04 -8.81
C ILE A 84 -10.72 26.17 -9.21
N ARG A 85 -11.39 25.02 -9.32
CA ARG A 85 -12.81 24.90 -9.63
C ARG A 85 -13.51 23.98 -8.65
N SER A 86 -14.81 24.21 -8.46
CA SER A 86 -15.71 23.29 -7.76
C SER A 86 -15.76 21.95 -8.49
N LYS A 87 -16.26 20.90 -7.83
CA LYS A 87 -16.52 19.61 -8.50
C LYS A 87 -17.48 19.74 -9.69
N TYR A 88 -18.33 20.78 -9.70
CA TYR A 88 -19.30 21.09 -10.75
C TYR A 88 -18.76 22.04 -11.83
N GLY A 89 -17.54 22.58 -11.66
CA GLY A 89 -16.84 23.36 -12.69
C GLY A 89 -16.76 24.86 -12.44
N ASP A 90 -17.38 25.39 -11.39
CA ASP A 90 -17.35 26.83 -11.07
C ASP A 90 -15.96 27.26 -10.62
N ARG A 91 -15.43 28.37 -11.14
CA ARG A 91 -14.13 28.91 -10.72
C ARG A 91 -14.21 29.42 -9.28
N LEU A 92 -13.23 29.05 -8.45
CA LEU A 92 -13.16 29.39 -7.03
C LEU A 92 -11.87 30.15 -6.72
N THR A 93 -12.00 31.33 -6.14
CA THR A 93 -10.90 32.07 -5.47
C THR A 93 -11.00 31.92 -3.95
N GLU A 94 -12.22 31.78 -3.45
CA GLU A 94 -12.55 31.43 -2.08
C GLU A 94 -13.66 30.36 -2.04
N LEU A 95 -13.67 29.59 -0.95
CA LEU A 95 -14.65 28.55 -0.69
C LEU A 95 -15.22 28.76 0.72
N PRO A 96 -16.54 28.95 0.87
CA PRO A 96 -17.16 29.07 2.18
C PRO A 96 -17.05 27.73 2.94
N ILE A 97 -16.66 27.83 4.21
CA ILE A 97 -16.59 26.71 5.15
C ILE A 97 -17.71 26.92 6.19
N PRO A 98 -18.64 25.97 6.35
CA PRO A 98 -19.67 26.06 7.38
C PRO A 98 -19.05 26.09 8.78
N ALA A 99 -19.88 26.39 9.79
CA ALA A 99 -19.45 26.26 11.17
C ALA A 99 -19.00 24.82 11.46
N LEU A 100 -17.87 24.67 12.16
CA LEU A 100 -17.32 23.37 12.55
C LEU A 100 -17.29 23.29 14.07
N PHE A 101 -18.07 22.37 14.64
CA PHE A 101 -18.03 22.08 16.06
C PHE A 101 -16.67 21.47 16.46
N PRO A 102 -16.34 21.45 17.77
CA PRO A 102 -15.13 20.81 18.25
C PRO A 102 -14.92 19.44 17.61
N GLU A 103 -13.71 19.24 17.11
CA GLU A 103 -13.20 17.99 16.53
C GLU A 103 -13.87 17.55 15.21
N GLN A 104 -14.79 18.35 14.65
CA GLN A 104 -15.37 18.09 13.32
C GLN A 104 -14.37 18.37 12.19
N SER A 105 -14.44 17.52 11.15
CA SER A 105 -13.70 17.64 9.89
C SER A 105 -14.64 17.89 8.71
N LEU A 106 -14.15 18.59 7.69
CA LEU A 106 -14.80 18.74 6.40
C LEU A 106 -13.81 18.40 5.28
N ARG A 107 -14.09 17.31 4.57
CA ARG A 107 -13.37 16.89 3.37
C ARG A 107 -14.03 17.45 2.13
N MET A 108 -13.25 18.02 1.22
CA MET A 108 -13.68 18.64 -0.02
C MET A 108 -12.83 18.11 -1.17
N SER A 109 -13.47 17.77 -2.29
CA SER A 109 -12.80 17.45 -3.55
C SER A 109 -13.05 18.60 -4.54
N LEU A 110 -11.96 19.24 -4.96
CA LEU A 110 -11.93 20.33 -5.91
C LEU A 110 -11.16 19.91 -7.17
N LYS A 111 -11.27 20.68 -8.24
CA LYS A 111 -10.43 20.53 -9.43
C LYS A 111 -9.39 21.63 -9.45
N VAL A 112 -8.13 21.29 -9.64
CA VAL A 112 -7.04 22.25 -9.90
C VAL A 112 -6.51 22.03 -11.31
N THR A 113 -6.34 23.10 -12.06
CA THR A 113 -5.81 23.07 -13.43
C THR A 113 -4.57 23.94 -13.50
N GLY A 114 -3.42 23.37 -13.89
CA GLY A 114 -2.22 24.16 -14.14
C GLY A 114 -2.40 25.02 -15.38
N LYS A 115 -2.11 26.33 -15.28
CA LYS A 115 -2.25 27.30 -16.39
C LYS A 115 -0.93 27.75 -16.98
N ARG A 116 0.17 27.51 -16.25
CA ARG A 116 1.52 27.85 -16.67
C ARG A 116 2.45 26.70 -16.33
N LYS A 117 3.41 26.40 -17.21
CA LYS A 117 4.46 25.40 -16.95
C LYS A 117 5.38 25.84 -15.81
N GLY A 118 6.04 24.87 -15.19
CA GLY A 118 7.02 25.11 -14.13
C GLY A 118 6.45 24.95 -12.73
N ARG A 119 7.17 25.45 -11.73
CA ARG A 119 6.80 25.30 -10.32
C ARG A 119 5.45 25.97 -10.02
N VAL A 120 4.61 25.25 -9.30
CA VAL A 120 3.30 25.71 -8.83
C VAL A 120 3.22 25.48 -7.33
N ASP A 121 3.04 26.56 -6.57
CA ASP A 121 2.87 26.51 -5.13
C ASP A 121 1.41 26.86 -4.79
N ILE A 122 0.58 25.85 -4.56
CA ILE A 122 -0.83 26.04 -4.20
C ILE A 122 -0.89 26.35 -2.71
N LYS A 123 -1.14 27.61 -2.36
CA LYS A 123 -1.35 28.05 -0.98
C LYS A 123 -2.86 28.06 -0.70
N ALA A 124 -3.27 27.27 0.29
CA ALA A 124 -4.61 27.33 0.88
C ALA A 124 -4.53 28.03 2.23
N GLU A 125 -5.29 29.11 2.41
CA GLU A 125 -5.38 29.86 3.66
C GLU A 125 -6.81 29.81 4.18
N TRP A 126 -7.00 29.17 5.33
CA TRP A 126 -8.28 29.10 6.02
C TRP A 126 -8.37 30.22 7.05
N VAL A 127 -9.29 31.15 6.83
CA VAL A 127 -9.48 32.35 7.67
C VAL A 127 -10.86 32.34 8.29
N GLY A 128 -10.92 32.54 9.60
CA GLY A 128 -12.15 32.75 10.36
C GLY A 128 -11.93 33.73 11.50
N GLU A 129 -12.95 33.87 12.35
CA GLU A 129 -12.88 34.76 13.52
C GLU A 129 -11.79 34.27 14.49
N GLY A 130 -10.75 35.08 14.69
CA GLY A 130 -9.66 34.78 15.62
C GLY A 130 -8.64 33.75 15.14
N PHE A 131 -8.65 33.36 13.85
CA PHE A 131 -7.64 32.45 13.31
C PHE A 131 -7.34 32.66 11.82
N SER A 132 -6.10 32.33 11.43
CA SER A 132 -5.71 32.06 10.04
C SER A 132 -4.73 30.88 10.03
N VAL A 133 -4.99 29.90 9.18
CA VAL A 133 -4.16 28.70 9.02
C VAL A 133 -3.80 28.54 7.57
N VAL A 134 -2.50 28.38 7.30
CA VAL A 134 -1.97 28.28 5.95
C VAL A 134 -1.38 26.90 5.74
N ARG A 135 -1.65 26.30 4.58
CA ARG A 135 -0.92 25.13 4.08
C ARG A 135 -0.57 25.34 2.61
N THR A 136 0.65 24.97 2.25
CA THR A 136 1.14 25.07 0.86
C THR A 136 1.42 23.68 0.32
N ARG A 137 0.96 23.42 -0.90
CA ARG A 137 1.31 22.23 -1.69
C ARG A 137 2.16 22.65 -2.87
N GLN A 138 3.42 22.22 -2.85
CA GLN A 138 4.33 22.39 -3.97
C GLN A 138 4.09 21.28 -4.99
N THR A 139 4.06 21.65 -6.26
CA THR A 139 3.95 20.76 -7.41
C THR A 139 4.60 21.42 -8.63
N VAL A 140 4.60 20.73 -9.77
CA VAL A 140 5.05 21.25 -11.06
C VAL A 140 3.94 21.03 -12.09
N CYS A 141 3.81 21.97 -13.02
CA CYS A 141 2.91 21.87 -14.16
C CYS A 141 3.73 21.64 -15.44
N VAL A 142 3.36 20.63 -16.23
CA VAL A 142 4.07 20.20 -17.45
C VAL A 142 3.07 19.98 -18.59
N ASP A 143 3.51 19.98 -19.86
CA ASP A 143 2.59 19.77 -21.01
C ASP A 143 1.89 18.44 -20.99
N LYS A 144 2.63 17.38 -20.67
CA LYS A 144 2.16 16.02 -20.56
C LYS A 144 2.94 15.35 -19.43
N PRO A 145 2.29 14.91 -18.35
CA PRO A 145 2.92 14.23 -17.24
C PRO A 145 3.31 12.85 -17.74
N ASN A 146 4.58 12.70 -18.05
CA ASN A 146 5.20 11.40 -18.16
C ASN A 146 5.83 11.12 -16.78
N PRO A 147 5.43 10.05 -16.09
CA PRO A 147 6.04 9.67 -14.81
C PRO A 147 7.56 9.57 -14.88
N ARG A 148 8.14 9.22 -16.04
CA ARG A 148 9.58 9.31 -16.27
C ARG A 148 10.05 10.76 -16.11
N ASP A 149 9.51 11.72 -16.85
CA ASP A 149 9.89 13.15 -16.85
C ASP A 149 9.74 13.86 -15.49
N LEU A 150 9.06 13.26 -14.51
CA LEU A 150 8.99 13.76 -13.13
C LEU A 150 10.23 13.40 -12.33
N CYS A 151 10.68 12.17 -12.56
CA CYS A 151 11.88 11.62 -12.00
C CYS A 151 13.10 12.02 -12.83
N THR A 152 12.91 12.36 -14.12
CA THR A 152 13.97 12.60 -15.09
C THR A 152 13.98 14.02 -15.68
N GLY A 153 15.14 14.56 -16.04
CA GLY A 153 15.36 15.86 -16.65
C GLY A 153 14.96 15.89 -18.13
N VAL A 154 15.18 17.03 -18.78
CA VAL A 154 14.91 17.21 -20.23
C VAL A 154 15.75 16.26 -21.11
N ASP A 155 16.82 15.71 -20.54
CA ASP A 155 17.75 14.72 -21.08
C ASP A 155 17.35 13.27 -20.76
N GLY A 156 16.25 13.05 -20.00
CA GLY A 156 15.82 11.71 -19.59
C GLY A 156 16.58 11.14 -18.39
N ALA A 157 17.45 11.91 -17.74
CA ALA A 157 18.24 11.50 -16.57
C ALA A 157 17.62 11.87 -15.22
N TRP A 158 17.88 11.14 -14.13
CA TRP A 158 17.26 11.45 -12.83
C TRP A 158 17.56 12.88 -12.31
N ARG A 159 16.53 13.71 -12.09
CA ARG A 159 16.66 15.17 -11.78
C ARG A 159 17.48 15.51 -10.51
N PHE A 160 17.51 14.60 -9.54
CA PHE A 160 18.21 14.78 -8.27
C PHE A 160 19.57 14.08 -8.22
N MET A 161 19.91 13.39 -9.31
CA MET A 161 21.22 12.83 -9.51
C MET A 161 21.99 13.79 -10.44
N PRO A 162 23.32 13.85 -10.35
CA PRO A 162 24.11 14.42 -11.43
C PRO A 162 23.63 13.82 -12.76
N ALA A 163 23.49 14.66 -13.80
CA ALA A 163 23.23 14.15 -15.14
C ALA A 163 24.28 13.05 -15.39
N PRO A 164 23.86 11.79 -15.58
CA PRO A 164 24.78 10.74 -15.94
C PRO A 164 25.35 11.21 -17.26
N VAL A 165 26.63 11.57 -17.27
CA VAL A 165 27.38 11.61 -18.52
C VAL A 165 27.10 10.26 -19.15
N PRO A 166 26.40 10.20 -20.29
CA PRO A 166 26.16 8.92 -20.92
C PRO A 166 27.50 8.25 -21.02
N LEU A 167 27.60 6.98 -20.64
CA LEU A 167 28.78 6.15 -20.94
C LEU A 167 29.16 6.22 -22.44
N GLN A 168 28.28 6.79 -23.26
CA GLN A 168 28.31 6.91 -24.71
C GLN A 168 28.56 8.34 -25.24
N GLU A 169 28.58 9.38 -24.41
CA GLU A 169 28.83 10.75 -24.89
C GLU A 169 30.29 10.86 -25.33
N ASN A 170 30.51 11.22 -26.60
CA ASN A 170 31.81 11.11 -27.29
C ASN A 170 32.41 9.69 -27.32
N ASN A 171 31.58 8.65 -27.21
CA ASN A 171 32.06 7.29 -27.45
C ASN A 171 32.14 7.04 -28.95
N ASP A 172 33.36 6.89 -29.45
CA ASP A 172 33.65 6.56 -30.84
C ASP A 172 33.08 5.16 -31.27
N ALA A 173 32.49 4.42 -30.33
CA ALA A 173 31.80 3.14 -30.55
C ALA A 173 30.44 3.06 -29.82
N PRO A 174 29.35 3.64 -30.36
CA PRO A 174 28.03 3.71 -29.70
C PRO A 174 27.47 2.34 -29.32
N LEU A 175 26.89 2.23 -28.11
CA LEU A 175 26.21 1.03 -27.61
C LEU A 175 24.90 0.82 -28.39
N GLU A 176 24.77 -0.36 -28.98
CA GLU A 176 23.50 -0.84 -29.54
C GLU A 176 22.71 -1.58 -28.45
N ALA A 177 21.38 -1.61 -28.58
CA ALA A 177 20.55 -2.42 -27.70
C ALA A 177 21.02 -3.88 -27.77
N LEU A 178 21.43 -4.44 -26.64
CA LEU A 178 21.84 -5.84 -26.61
C LEU A 178 20.61 -6.70 -26.96
N PRO A 179 20.68 -7.54 -28.00
CA PRO A 179 19.63 -8.52 -28.23
C PRO A 179 19.54 -9.41 -27.00
N THR A 180 18.38 -9.41 -26.34
CA THR A 180 18.12 -10.28 -25.20
C THR A 180 18.15 -11.72 -25.68
N LYS A 181 19.00 -12.52 -25.05
CA LYS A 181 19.10 -13.96 -25.27
C LYS A 181 18.50 -14.68 -24.08
N LYS A 182 17.93 -15.85 -24.32
CA LYS A 182 17.46 -16.71 -23.24
C LYS A 182 18.65 -17.17 -22.39
N SER A 183 18.39 -17.52 -21.14
CA SER A 183 19.42 -17.98 -20.21
C SER A 183 20.21 -19.19 -20.73
N SER A 184 19.58 -20.08 -21.50
CA SER A 184 20.21 -21.25 -22.13
C SER A 184 21.19 -20.90 -23.26
N GLU A 185 21.04 -19.73 -23.86
CA GLU A 185 21.86 -19.24 -24.97
C GLU A 185 23.03 -18.39 -24.49
N LEU A 186 23.07 -18.10 -23.18
CA LEU A 186 24.09 -17.31 -22.52
C LEU A 186 25.07 -18.22 -21.78
N PRO A 187 26.38 -17.88 -21.78
CA PRO A 187 27.32 -18.51 -20.87
C PRO A 187 26.91 -18.25 -19.42
N ASP A 188 27.53 -19.00 -18.49
CA ASP A 188 27.29 -18.74 -17.08
C ASP A 188 27.76 -17.33 -16.67
N SER A 189 27.10 -16.75 -15.67
CA SER A 189 27.44 -15.44 -15.09
C SER A 189 27.07 -15.41 -13.61
N TYR A 190 27.51 -14.42 -12.84
CA TYR A 190 27.13 -14.29 -11.42
C TYR A 190 25.90 -13.40 -11.19
N ILE A 191 25.15 -13.08 -12.26
CA ILE A 191 23.98 -12.21 -12.18
C ILE A 191 22.74 -13.08 -11.95
N GLY A 192 21.99 -12.72 -10.93
CA GLY A 192 20.79 -13.43 -10.53
C GLY A 192 19.73 -12.53 -9.92
N VAL A 193 18.62 -13.19 -9.58
CA VAL A 193 17.48 -12.59 -8.89
C VAL A 193 17.07 -13.48 -7.72
N THR A 194 16.28 -12.93 -6.81
CA THR A 194 15.45 -13.73 -5.90
C THR A 194 14.02 -13.60 -6.40
N ALA A 195 13.44 -14.69 -6.89
CA ALA A 195 12.08 -14.68 -7.44
C ALA A 195 11.29 -15.85 -6.87
N HIS A 196 10.07 -15.56 -6.42
CA HIS A 196 9.17 -16.59 -5.91
C HIS A 196 8.79 -17.59 -6.98
N LEU A 197 8.70 -18.85 -6.57
CA LEU A 197 8.31 -19.94 -7.45
C LEU A 197 6.79 -19.95 -7.66
N PRO A 198 6.34 -20.38 -8.86
CA PRO A 198 4.95 -20.78 -9.08
C PRO A 198 4.46 -21.73 -7.98
N ARG A 199 3.27 -21.43 -7.48
CA ARG A 199 2.66 -22.09 -6.32
C ARG A 199 1.13 -22.13 -6.44
N PRO A 200 0.47 -23.13 -5.85
CA PRO A 200 -0.98 -23.30 -5.98
C PRO A 200 -1.79 -22.32 -5.13
N HIS A 201 -1.27 -21.88 -3.98
CA HIS A 201 -1.99 -20.97 -3.07
C HIS A 201 -1.17 -19.74 -2.71
N ASP A 202 -1.90 -18.65 -2.50
CA ASP A 202 -1.37 -17.37 -2.06
C ASP A 202 -1.55 -17.22 -0.54
N PHE A 203 -0.46 -16.97 0.18
CA PHE A 203 -0.49 -16.80 1.62
C PHE A 203 -1.16 -15.48 2.04
N GLU A 204 -1.27 -14.53 1.11
CA GLU A 204 -1.93 -13.23 1.31
C GLU A 204 -3.40 -13.23 0.88
N ALA A 205 -3.94 -14.39 0.49
CA ALA A 205 -5.38 -14.53 0.23
C ALA A 205 -6.24 -14.15 1.44
N VAL A 206 -5.66 -14.16 2.65
CA VAL A 206 -6.29 -13.70 3.89
C VAL A 206 -6.67 -12.21 3.92
N PHE A 207 -6.46 -11.47 2.83
CA PHE A 207 -6.92 -10.10 2.62
C PHE A 207 -7.96 -9.92 1.53
N GLU A 208 -8.43 -11.00 0.92
CA GLU A 208 -9.43 -10.90 -0.13
C GLU A 208 -10.77 -10.40 0.39
N PRO A 209 -11.53 -9.65 -0.44
CA PRO A 209 -12.77 -9.01 0.01
C PRO A 209 -13.84 -10.00 0.46
N GLU A 210 -13.83 -11.26 0.01
CA GLU A 210 -14.75 -12.30 0.51
C GLU A 210 -14.66 -12.51 2.02
N HIS A 211 -13.52 -12.21 2.64
CA HIS A 211 -13.35 -12.32 4.08
C HIS A 211 -14.14 -11.28 4.86
N LEU A 212 -14.62 -10.21 4.21
CA LEU A 212 -15.51 -9.25 4.84
C LEU A 212 -16.89 -9.84 5.20
N ILE A 213 -17.23 -11.04 4.71
CA ILE A 213 -18.57 -11.61 4.80
C ILE A 213 -18.59 -13.12 5.13
N ASP A 214 -17.45 -13.73 5.45
CA ASP A 214 -17.32 -15.17 5.65
C ASP A 214 -17.64 -15.66 7.06
N GLY A 215 -17.95 -14.74 7.99
CA GLY A 215 -18.25 -15.03 9.39
C GLY A 215 -17.08 -15.58 10.19
N LYS A 216 -15.84 -15.38 9.70
CA LYS A 216 -14.60 -15.86 10.33
C LYS A 216 -13.79 -14.69 10.89
N PRO A 217 -13.84 -14.44 12.21
CA PRO A 217 -13.09 -13.35 12.81
C PRO A 217 -11.57 -13.44 12.60
N GLU A 218 -11.02 -14.61 12.27
CA GLU A 218 -9.60 -14.81 11.97
C GLU A 218 -9.15 -14.31 10.61
N THR A 219 -10.06 -14.18 9.63
CA THR A 219 -9.76 -13.63 8.30
C THR A 219 -10.04 -12.14 8.27
N SER A 220 -9.55 -11.42 7.26
CA SER A 220 -9.74 -9.98 7.15
C SER A 220 -9.62 -9.49 5.71
N TRP A 221 -9.86 -8.20 5.49
CA TRP A 221 -9.51 -7.49 4.27
C TRP A 221 -8.63 -6.29 4.59
N SER A 222 -7.71 -5.96 3.68
CA SER A 222 -6.91 -4.74 3.73
C SER A 222 -6.92 -4.01 2.40
N GLY A 223 -7.25 -2.71 2.44
CA GLY A 223 -6.97 -1.77 1.38
C GLY A 223 -5.48 -1.44 1.26
N ARG A 224 -5.11 -0.62 0.27
CA ARG A 224 -3.71 -0.24 0.01
C ARG A 224 -3.14 0.70 1.07
N ALA A 225 -1.81 0.76 1.14
CA ALA A 225 -1.13 1.80 1.89
C ALA A 225 -1.35 3.17 1.25
N HIS A 226 -1.62 4.18 2.07
CA HIS A 226 -1.58 5.59 1.67
C HIS A 226 -0.54 6.33 2.50
N ALA A 227 0.07 7.37 1.92
CA ALA A 227 1.05 8.23 2.58
C ALA A 227 0.43 9.36 3.42
N THR A 228 -0.91 9.43 3.48
CA THR A 228 -1.64 10.47 4.21
C THR A 228 -2.97 9.95 4.73
N ALA A 229 -3.43 10.50 5.86
CA ALA A 229 -4.72 10.19 6.47
C ALA A 229 -5.93 10.53 5.59
N VAL A 230 -5.76 11.34 4.54
CA VAL A 230 -6.85 11.81 3.67
C VAL A 230 -6.43 11.70 2.20
N PRO A 231 -6.40 10.48 1.63
CA PRO A 231 -5.96 10.27 0.26
C PRO A 231 -6.96 10.83 -0.77
N GLY A 232 -6.55 10.79 -2.04
CA GLY A 232 -7.34 11.18 -3.22
C GLY A 232 -8.58 10.34 -3.40
N SER A 233 -8.38 9.17 -4.02
CA SER A 233 -9.39 8.12 -4.02
C SER A 233 -9.57 7.58 -2.60
N SER A 234 -10.80 7.63 -2.10
CA SER A 234 -11.21 6.92 -0.89
C SER A 234 -11.17 5.41 -1.15
N ASP A 235 -10.64 4.65 -0.19
CA ASP A 235 -10.84 3.21 -0.22
C ASP A 235 -12.28 2.90 0.18
N TRP A 236 -12.90 1.97 -0.54
CA TRP A 236 -14.28 1.57 -0.28
C TRP A 236 -14.41 0.06 -0.34
N VAL A 237 -15.42 -0.43 0.37
CA VAL A 237 -15.87 -1.82 0.35
C VAL A 237 -17.37 -1.82 0.12
N GLU A 238 -17.81 -2.66 -0.82
CA GLU A 238 -19.20 -2.84 -1.19
C GLU A 238 -19.63 -4.27 -0.84
N VAL A 239 -20.81 -4.41 -0.25
CA VAL A 239 -21.44 -5.72 -0.04
C VAL A 239 -22.79 -5.73 -0.76
N TYR A 240 -22.94 -6.66 -1.69
CA TYR A 240 -24.15 -6.91 -2.47
C TYR A 240 -24.92 -8.06 -1.84
N PHE A 241 -26.19 -7.84 -1.52
CA PHE A 241 -27.05 -8.85 -0.90
C PHE A 241 -27.69 -9.75 -1.96
N ALA A 242 -28.20 -10.91 -1.53
CA ALA A 242 -28.95 -11.81 -2.42
C ALA A 242 -30.24 -11.19 -2.98
N GLY A 243 -30.79 -10.18 -2.29
CA GLY A 243 -31.97 -9.44 -2.69
C GLY A 243 -32.12 -8.15 -1.90
N THR A 244 -33.19 -7.40 -2.15
CA THR A 244 -33.45 -6.17 -1.40
C THR A 244 -33.84 -6.49 0.04
N ALA A 245 -33.19 -5.84 1.01
CA ALA A 245 -33.41 -6.01 2.44
C ALA A 245 -33.56 -4.66 3.16
N ARG A 246 -34.35 -4.67 4.25
CA ARG A 246 -34.67 -3.48 5.05
C ARG A 246 -33.63 -3.33 6.14
N ILE A 247 -32.55 -2.63 5.83
CA ILE A 247 -31.40 -2.47 6.73
C ILE A 247 -31.72 -1.45 7.82
N THR A 248 -31.41 -1.80 9.05
CA THR A 248 -31.59 -0.94 10.23
C THR A 248 -30.26 -0.58 10.88
N GLU A 249 -29.26 -1.44 10.74
CA GLU A 249 -27.98 -1.31 11.44
C GLU A 249 -26.84 -1.90 10.60
N ILE A 250 -25.68 -1.25 10.65
CA ILE A 250 -24.43 -1.72 10.06
C ILE A 250 -23.44 -2.00 11.18
N ARG A 251 -22.71 -3.11 11.08
CA ARG A 251 -21.70 -3.49 12.07
C ARG A 251 -20.37 -3.73 11.37
N LEU A 252 -19.32 -3.08 11.86
CA LEU A 252 -17.99 -3.20 11.31
C LEU A 252 -17.09 -3.90 12.33
N LEU A 253 -16.63 -5.11 12.04
CA LEU A 253 -15.68 -5.79 12.89
C LEU A 253 -14.27 -5.28 12.57
N PRO A 254 -13.54 -4.75 13.56
CA PRO A 254 -12.23 -4.19 13.32
C PRO A 254 -11.20 -5.28 13.02
N TYR A 255 -10.21 -4.91 12.21
CA TYR A 255 -8.95 -5.64 12.12
C TYR A 255 -8.22 -5.66 13.48
N TRP A 256 -7.21 -6.51 13.60
CA TRP A 256 -6.33 -6.61 14.77
C TRP A 256 -5.91 -5.24 15.31
N ARG A 257 -6.11 -5.01 16.61
CA ARG A 257 -5.81 -3.76 17.34
C ARG A 257 -6.45 -2.50 16.77
N ALA A 258 -7.56 -2.66 16.04
CA ALA A 258 -8.22 -1.62 15.25
C ALA A 258 -7.28 -0.92 14.26
N GLU A 259 -6.17 -1.55 13.88
CA GLU A 259 -5.24 -0.96 12.93
C GLU A 259 -5.89 -0.82 11.56
N GLY A 260 -5.89 0.42 11.05
CA GLY A 260 -6.53 0.73 9.78
C GLY A 260 -8.05 0.84 9.86
N PHE A 261 -8.64 0.85 11.06
CA PHE A 261 -10.04 1.22 11.21
C PHE A 261 -10.19 2.72 10.85
N PRO A 262 -11.15 3.09 9.97
CA PRO A 262 -11.26 4.46 9.49
C PRO A 262 -11.76 5.38 10.60
N ALA A 263 -11.17 6.57 10.72
CA ALA A 263 -11.62 7.60 11.65
C ALA A 263 -12.94 8.24 11.17
N ASP A 264 -13.02 8.55 9.87
CA ASP A 264 -14.22 9.09 9.25
C ASP A 264 -14.60 8.24 8.05
N PHE A 265 -15.88 7.88 7.90
CA PHE A 265 -16.37 7.12 6.76
C PHE A 265 -17.84 7.42 6.46
N ASP A 266 -18.21 7.24 5.21
CA ASP A 266 -19.59 7.35 4.74
C ASP A 266 -20.17 5.94 4.54
N ILE A 267 -21.39 5.75 5.02
CA ILE A 267 -22.20 4.56 4.72
C ILE A 267 -23.16 4.96 3.62
N LYS A 268 -23.07 4.24 2.49
CA LYS A 268 -24.00 4.38 1.37
C LYS A 268 -24.83 3.12 1.23
N ALA A 269 -26.07 3.29 0.80
CA ALA A 269 -26.96 2.19 0.46
C ALA A 269 -27.35 2.31 -1.02
N ARG A 270 -27.47 1.18 -1.70
CA ARG A 270 -27.92 1.12 -3.08
C ARG A 270 -29.42 0.91 -3.12
N GLU A 271 -30.15 1.98 -3.48
CA GLU A 271 -31.60 1.96 -3.60
C GLU A 271 -31.97 2.01 -5.08
N ARG A 272 -32.61 0.97 -5.61
CA ARG A 272 -33.03 0.90 -7.03
C ARG A 272 -31.85 1.17 -8.00
N GLY A 273 -30.68 0.61 -7.69
CA GLY A 273 -29.46 0.77 -8.49
C GLY A 273 -28.69 2.08 -8.27
N LEU A 274 -29.16 2.99 -7.40
CA LEU A 274 -28.50 4.27 -7.12
C LEU A 274 -27.90 4.30 -5.71
N TRP A 275 -26.62 4.65 -5.62
CA TRP A 275 -25.93 4.86 -4.35
C TRP A 275 -26.37 6.18 -3.69
N LYS A 276 -26.78 6.10 -2.42
CA LYS A 276 -27.10 7.28 -1.59
C LYS A 276 -26.37 7.16 -0.25
N THR A 277 -25.76 8.25 0.20
CA THR A 277 -25.22 8.32 1.57
C THR A 277 -26.39 8.31 2.56
N VAL A 278 -26.41 7.31 3.45
CA VAL A 278 -27.47 7.11 4.46
C VAL A 278 -27.01 7.45 5.86
N GLN A 279 -25.69 7.42 6.10
CA GLN A 279 -25.08 7.84 7.35
C GLN A 279 -23.65 8.30 7.11
N GLN A 280 -23.21 9.31 7.84
CA GLN A 280 -21.80 9.70 7.91
C GLN A 280 -21.31 9.48 9.34
N VAL A 281 -20.25 8.71 9.50
CA VAL A 281 -19.60 8.46 10.77
C VAL A 281 -18.34 9.31 10.82
N LYS A 282 -18.22 10.10 11.88
CA LYS A 282 -17.05 10.94 12.14
C LYS A 282 -16.42 10.52 13.45
N ARG A 283 -15.10 10.47 13.48
CA ARG A 283 -14.28 10.14 14.64
C ARG A 283 -14.62 8.80 15.28
N ALA A 284 -14.88 7.80 14.46
CA ALA A 284 -14.92 6.44 14.96
C ALA A 284 -13.57 6.13 15.62
N SER A 285 -13.64 5.63 16.85
CA SER A 285 -12.48 5.26 17.64
C SER A 285 -12.80 3.97 18.35
N LEU A 286 -11.78 3.11 18.41
CA LEU A 286 -11.82 1.83 19.07
C LEU A 286 -10.62 1.75 20.01
N PRO A 287 -10.73 1.03 21.14
CA PRO A 287 -9.59 0.83 22.01
C PRO A 287 -8.46 0.08 21.25
N PRO A 288 -7.19 0.30 21.59
CA PRO A 288 -6.07 -0.38 20.93
C PRO A 288 -6.09 -1.90 21.01
N SER A 289 -6.89 -2.49 21.91
CA SER A 289 -7.11 -3.94 22.02
C SER A 289 -8.29 -4.45 21.19
N ALA A 290 -9.03 -3.58 20.51
CA ALA A 290 -10.15 -4.00 19.68
C ALA A 290 -9.65 -4.88 18.54
N GLY A 291 -10.32 -6.00 18.29
CA GLY A 291 -9.91 -6.93 17.24
C GLY A 291 -8.87 -7.97 17.67
N GLU A 292 -8.41 -7.98 18.94
CA GLU A 292 -7.54 -9.05 19.47
C GLU A 292 -8.32 -10.34 19.75
N ASP A 293 -9.15 -10.36 20.80
CA ASP A 293 -10.00 -11.49 21.19
C ASP A 293 -11.48 -11.10 21.15
N LYS A 294 -12.37 -12.01 20.72
CA LYS A 294 -13.84 -11.80 20.67
C LYS A 294 -14.21 -10.44 20.07
N LYS A 295 -13.86 -10.27 18.79
CA LYS A 295 -14.02 -9.03 18.03
C LYS A 295 -15.40 -8.43 18.29
N ARG A 296 -15.43 -7.21 18.84
CA ARG A 296 -16.66 -6.46 19.05
C ARG A 296 -16.85 -5.53 17.86
N ALA A 297 -18.03 -5.62 17.25
CA ALA A 297 -18.35 -4.74 16.15
C ALA A 297 -18.48 -3.28 16.61
N TYR A 298 -18.02 -2.37 15.77
CA TYR A 298 -18.44 -0.98 15.81
C TYR A 298 -19.83 -0.88 15.20
N VAL A 299 -20.83 -0.63 16.03
CA VAL A 299 -22.25 -0.64 15.65
C VAL A 299 -22.68 0.75 15.19
N VAL A 300 -23.32 0.83 14.03
CA VAL A 300 -23.90 2.04 13.46
C VAL A 300 -25.37 1.82 13.16
N THR A 301 -26.23 2.29 14.05
CA THR A 301 -27.68 2.34 13.82
C THR A 301 -27.99 3.40 12.76
N LEU A 302 -28.75 3.04 11.72
CA LEU A 302 -29.15 3.98 10.70
C LEU A 302 -30.25 4.92 11.26
N PRO A 303 -30.24 6.22 10.91
CA PRO A 303 -31.25 7.18 11.40
C PRO A 303 -32.69 6.79 11.04
N ARG A 304 -32.84 6.03 9.96
CA ARG A 304 -34.09 5.40 9.53
C ARG A 304 -33.76 4.09 8.80
N PRO A 305 -34.65 3.09 8.84
CA PRO A 305 -34.49 1.91 8.01
C PRO A 305 -34.42 2.24 6.52
N VAL A 306 -33.58 1.52 5.77
CA VAL A 306 -33.36 1.74 4.34
C VAL A 306 -33.61 0.44 3.58
N GLN A 307 -34.38 0.52 2.50
CA GLN A 307 -34.53 -0.61 1.56
C GLN A 307 -33.40 -0.58 0.54
N ALA A 308 -32.49 -1.55 0.59
CA ALA A 308 -31.32 -1.59 -0.28
C ALA A 308 -30.97 -3.01 -0.72
N ASP A 309 -30.33 -3.14 -1.87
CA ASP A 309 -29.75 -4.41 -2.36
C ASP A 309 -28.23 -4.48 -2.21
N ALA A 310 -27.60 -3.40 -1.74
CA ALA A 310 -26.19 -3.35 -1.39
C ALA A 310 -25.88 -2.20 -0.42
N ILE A 311 -24.76 -2.31 0.27
CA ILE A 311 -24.15 -1.23 1.07
C ILE A 311 -22.72 -0.96 0.62
N CYS A 312 -22.24 0.25 0.89
CA CYS A 312 -20.85 0.63 0.66
C CYS A 312 -20.33 1.41 1.88
N ILE A 313 -19.15 1.01 2.38
CA ILE A 313 -18.41 1.74 3.40
C ILE A 313 -17.24 2.42 2.71
N GLU A 314 -17.24 3.74 2.71
CA GLU A 314 -16.20 4.54 2.06
C GLU A 314 -15.39 5.30 3.10
N ALA A 315 -14.12 4.93 3.27
CA ALA A 315 -13.22 5.58 4.21
C ALA A 315 -12.83 6.97 3.72
N THR A 316 -13.15 8.00 4.51
CA THR A 316 -12.89 9.41 4.18
C THR A 316 -11.74 10.02 4.98
N ARG A 317 -11.41 9.44 6.15
CA ARG A 317 -10.22 9.76 6.95
C ARG A 317 -9.71 8.50 7.64
N PHE A 318 -8.41 8.27 7.53
CA PHE A 318 -7.73 7.08 7.99
C PHE A 318 -6.99 7.34 9.30
N THR A 319 -6.76 6.29 10.08
CA THR A 319 -5.91 6.33 11.27
C THR A 319 -4.49 5.91 10.91
N PRO A 320 -3.45 6.49 11.54
CA PRO A 320 -2.07 6.05 11.33
C PRO A 320 -1.91 4.61 11.81
N THR A 321 -1.18 3.81 11.06
CA THR A 321 -0.92 2.40 11.36
C THR A 321 0.57 2.15 11.51
N ALA A 322 0.95 1.21 12.37
CA ALA A 322 2.34 0.82 12.60
C ALA A 322 2.62 -0.63 12.16
N SER A 323 1.82 -1.15 11.23
CA SER A 323 1.57 -2.59 11.14
C SER A 323 2.60 -3.39 10.34
N PHE A 324 3.31 -2.77 9.39
CA PHE A 324 4.37 -3.43 8.62
C PHE A 324 5.75 -2.97 9.07
N PHE A 325 6.62 -3.91 9.47
CA PHE A 325 8.00 -3.61 9.87
C PHE A 325 8.85 -3.05 8.72
N THR A 326 8.40 -3.25 7.49
CA THR A 326 8.99 -2.72 6.26
C THR A 326 8.35 -1.41 5.80
N ASP A 327 7.33 -0.89 6.50
CA ASP A 327 6.82 0.45 6.22
C ASP A 327 7.91 1.47 6.59
N CYS A 328 8.60 2.00 5.58
CA CYS A 328 9.69 2.97 5.77
C CYS A 328 9.20 4.38 6.17
N ALA A 329 7.89 4.57 6.36
CA ALA A 329 7.24 5.81 6.76
C ALA A 329 5.88 5.53 7.41
N THR A 330 5.29 6.52 8.07
CA THR A 330 3.90 6.40 8.56
C THR A 330 2.95 6.11 7.42
N THR A 331 2.24 5.00 7.52
CA THR A 331 1.25 4.53 6.55
C THR A 331 -0.15 4.61 7.12
N TYR A 332 -1.12 4.59 6.20
CA TYR A 332 -2.55 4.61 6.49
C TYR A 332 -3.23 3.55 5.64
N TYR A 333 -4.01 2.67 6.26
CA TYR A 333 -4.77 1.61 5.59
C TYR A 333 -6.25 1.68 5.97
N PHE A 334 -7.13 1.17 5.12
CA PHE A 334 -8.50 0.83 5.52
C PHE A 334 -8.59 -0.69 5.66
N ARG A 335 -8.89 -1.18 6.86
CA ARG A 335 -8.99 -2.62 7.15
C ARG A 335 -10.20 -2.94 7.99
N LEU A 336 -10.81 -4.08 7.68
CA LEU A 336 -11.92 -4.65 8.42
C LEU A 336 -11.80 -6.16 8.42
N SER A 337 -12.33 -6.80 9.45
CA SER A 337 -12.44 -8.25 9.48
C SER A 337 -13.77 -8.73 8.95
N GLU A 338 -14.85 -7.98 9.20
CA GLU A 338 -16.18 -8.34 8.72
C GLU A 338 -17.07 -7.11 8.65
N ILE A 339 -18.09 -7.19 7.79
CA ILE A 339 -19.18 -6.23 7.66
C ILE A 339 -20.50 -6.98 7.79
N GLU A 340 -21.30 -6.63 8.80
CA GLU A 340 -22.68 -7.10 8.90
C GLU A 340 -23.64 -5.99 8.49
N ALA A 341 -24.71 -6.37 7.78
CA ALA A 341 -25.85 -5.51 7.51
C ALA A 341 -27.07 -6.17 8.13
N VAL A 342 -27.60 -5.57 9.20
CA VAL A 342 -28.66 -6.14 10.01
C VAL A 342 -30.01 -5.60 9.54
N ASP A 343 -30.95 -6.49 9.25
CA ASP A 343 -32.29 -6.13 8.83
C ASP A 343 -33.24 -5.84 10.01
N GLY A 344 -34.54 -5.66 9.73
CA GLY A 344 -35.56 -5.39 10.75
C GLY A 344 -35.85 -6.56 11.69
N ASP A 345 -35.48 -7.78 11.30
CA ASP A 345 -35.68 -9.01 12.07
C ASP A 345 -34.40 -9.41 12.84
N GLY A 346 -33.34 -8.59 12.75
CA GLY A 346 -32.06 -8.83 13.41
C GLY A 346 -31.14 -9.78 12.63
N LYS A 347 -31.45 -10.11 11.38
CA LYS A 347 -30.65 -11.02 10.55
C LYS A 347 -29.53 -10.26 9.82
N ASN A 348 -28.33 -10.83 9.79
CA ASN A 348 -27.25 -10.35 8.93
C ASN A 348 -27.50 -10.79 7.48
N VAL A 349 -27.83 -9.84 6.60
CA VAL A 349 -28.02 -10.09 5.15
C VAL A 349 -26.75 -9.89 4.32
N ALA A 350 -25.67 -9.42 4.95
CA ALA A 350 -24.36 -9.28 4.33
C ALA A 350 -23.54 -10.59 4.34
N ALA A 351 -23.98 -11.62 5.07
CA ALA A 351 -23.25 -12.87 5.19
C ALA A 351 -23.20 -13.66 3.86
N ALA A 352 -22.07 -14.31 3.59
CA ALA A 352 -21.88 -15.13 2.39
C ALA A 352 -22.90 -16.30 2.32
N ASP A 353 -23.23 -16.91 3.46
CA ASP A 353 -24.24 -17.98 3.55
C ASP A 353 -25.68 -17.49 3.32
N ALA A 354 -25.92 -16.17 3.44
CA ALA A 354 -27.14 -15.50 3.02
C ALA A 354 -27.15 -15.16 1.52
N GLY A 355 -26.12 -15.55 0.77
CA GLY A 355 -25.97 -15.32 -0.67
C GLY A 355 -25.39 -13.94 -1.04
N ALA A 356 -24.74 -13.25 -0.10
CA ALA A 356 -24.09 -11.99 -0.37
C ALA A 356 -22.74 -12.16 -1.09
N SER A 357 -22.23 -11.06 -1.66
CA SER A 357 -20.89 -10.97 -2.24
C SER A 357 -20.24 -9.62 -1.90
N ALA A 358 -18.91 -9.59 -1.80
CA ALA A 358 -18.15 -8.40 -1.44
C ALA A 358 -17.23 -7.96 -2.58
N LYS A 359 -17.00 -6.64 -2.67
CA LYS A 359 -16.03 -6.01 -3.56
C LYS A 359 -15.28 -4.92 -2.80
N ALA A 360 -14.06 -4.62 -3.21
CA ALA A 360 -13.27 -3.53 -2.67
C ALA A 360 -12.68 -2.68 -3.79
N SER A 361 -12.39 -1.42 -3.49
CA SER A 361 -11.71 -0.51 -4.41
C SER A 361 -10.33 -1.04 -4.84
N ARG A 362 -9.60 -1.62 -3.87
CA ARG A 362 -8.30 -2.27 -4.00
C ARG A 362 -8.12 -3.27 -2.85
N THR A 363 -7.34 -4.31 -3.10
CA THR A 363 -6.85 -5.22 -2.07
C THR A 363 -5.33 -5.10 -2.02
N PHE A 364 -4.80 -4.93 -0.82
CA PHE A 364 -3.36 -4.97 -0.59
C PHE A 364 -2.96 -6.40 -0.29
N ARG A 365 -2.29 -6.99 -1.26
CA ARG A 365 -1.42 -8.16 -1.08
C ARG A 365 -0.02 -7.58 -0.90
N SER A 366 0.60 -7.83 0.25
CA SER A 366 1.78 -7.11 0.74
C SER A 366 2.97 -7.15 -0.21
N TYR A 367 3.83 -8.15 -0.13
CA TYR A 367 5.01 -8.27 -1.00
C TYR A 367 4.87 -9.36 -2.04
N PHE A 368 3.87 -10.22 -1.90
CA PHE A 368 3.71 -11.37 -2.77
C PHE A 368 2.77 -11.03 -3.92
N ASN A 369 3.31 -11.14 -5.14
CA ASN A 369 2.45 -11.23 -6.32
C ASN A 369 1.56 -12.47 -6.19
N SER A 370 0.34 -12.37 -6.72
CA SER A 370 -0.60 -13.49 -6.71
C SER A 370 -0.02 -14.73 -7.39
N SER A 371 -0.52 -15.91 -7.03
CA SER A 371 -0.12 -17.17 -7.69
C SER A 371 -0.31 -17.10 -9.22
N GLU A 372 -1.38 -16.46 -9.68
CA GLU A 372 -1.65 -16.19 -11.10
C GLU A 372 -0.58 -15.30 -11.73
N VAL A 373 -0.28 -14.13 -11.14
CA VAL A 373 0.73 -13.22 -11.68
C VAL A 373 2.10 -13.89 -11.73
N ILE A 374 2.50 -14.63 -10.69
CA ILE A 374 3.77 -15.38 -10.69
C ILE A 374 3.75 -16.43 -11.78
N ARG A 375 2.71 -17.28 -11.87
CA ARG A 375 2.61 -18.32 -12.90
C ARG A 375 2.75 -17.73 -14.32
N ASP A 376 2.09 -16.60 -14.57
CA ASP A 376 2.03 -16.02 -15.90
C ASP A 376 3.32 -15.28 -16.29
N THR A 377 4.07 -14.77 -15.30
CA THR A 377 5.31 -13.99 -15.54
C THR A 377 6.60 -14.75 -15.28
N TYR A 378 6.57 -15.90 -14.58
CA TYR A 378 7.80 -16.61 -14.17
C TYR A 378 8.67 -17.03 -15.35
N GLY A 379 8.05 -17.37 -16.49
CA GLY A 379 8.78 -17.73 -17.71
C GLY A 379 9.65 -16.60 -18.26
N GLU A 380 9.26 -15.35 -18.05
CA GLU A 380 10.00 -14.18 -18.52
C GLU A 380 11.40 -14.10 -17.88
N LEU A 381 11.59 -14.68 -16.69
CA LEU A 381 12.88 -14.70 -15.99
C LEU A 381 13.99 -15.27 -16.87
N TYR A 382 13.75 -16.40 -17.54
CA TYR A 382 14.75 -16.99 -18.42
C TYR A 382 14.76 -16.41 -19.84
N ASP A 383 13.70 -15.73 -20.27
CA ASP A 383 13.72 -14.96 -21.53
C ASP A 383 14.55 -13.67 -21.40
N LEU A 384 14.66 -13.12 -20.18
CA LEU A 384 15.53 -11.99 -19.84
C LEU A 384 17.01 -12.37 -19.69
N GLY A 385 17.36 -13.65 -19.81
CA GLY A 385 18.75 -14.11 -19.71
C GLY A 385 19.30 -14.22 -18.28
N VAL A 386 18.42 -14.23 -17.26
CA VAL A 386 18.82 -14.39 -15.86
C VAL A 386 19.51 -15.75 -15.66
N LYS A 387 20.74 -15.75 -15.13
CA LYS A 387 21.51 -17.00 -14.94
C LYS A 387 21.28 -17.66 -13.59
N TRP A 388 20.87 -16.90 -12.58
CA TRP A 388 20.67 -17.42 -11.23
C TRP A 388 19.33 -17.01 -10.65
N ASN A 389 18.63 -17.97 -10.05
CA ASN A 389 17.49 -17.67 -9.18
C ASN A 389 17.76 -18.23 -7.78
N ARG A 390 17.72 -17.34 -6.79
CA ARG A 390 17.72 -17.72 -5.38
C ARG A 390 16.28 -17.98 -4.94
N VAL A 391 16.01 -19.19 -4.46
CA VAL A 391 14.69 -19.66 -4.01
C VAL A 391 14.76 -20.04 -2.53
N GLY A 392 13.61 -20.35 -1.91
CA GLY A 392 13.59 -20.63 -0.46
C GLY A 392 13.35 -19.37 0.37
N HIS A 393 12.79 -18.31 -0.23
CA HIS A 393 12.48 -17.08 0.51
C HIS A 393 11.08 -17.12 1.12
N TRP A 394 10.72 -16.09 1.90
CA TRP A 394 9.40 -15.99 2.53
C TRP A 394 8.28 -16.08 1.51
N GLY A 395 7.20 -16.78 1.83
CA GLY A 395 6.09 -16.95 0.89
C GLY A 395 6.36 -17.91 -0.27
N ASP A 396 7.56 -18.51 -0.37
CA ASP A 396 7.78 -19.65 -1.25
C ASP A 396 7.31 -20.96 -0.61
N TRP A 397 6.90 -21.88 -1.48
CA TRP A 397 6.50 -23.24 -1.11
C TRP A 397 7.69 -24.19 -0.87
N THR A 398 8.88 -23.62 -0.74
CA THR A 398 10.16 -24.30 -0.52
C THR A 398 10.69 -24.17 0.92
N CYS A 399 10.03 -23.39 1.79
CA CYS A 399 10.46 -23.26 3.19
C CYS A 399 10.22 -24.56 3.99
N TRP A 400 11.04 -24.80 5.02
CA TRP A 400 10.98 -26.02 5.84
C TRP A 400 9.58 -26.32 6.40
N SER A 401 8.90 -25.35 7.00
CA SER A 401 7.55 -25.51 7.55
C SER A 401 6.47 -25.82 6.49
N ILE A 402 6.73 -25.54 5.21
CA ILE A 402 5.85 -25.89 4.09
C ILE A 402 6.16 -27.29 3.57
N VAL A 403 7.44 -27.65 3.51
CA VAL A 403 7.93 -28.96 3.04
C VAL A 403 7.63 -30.06 4.06
N GLU A 404 7.71 -29.75 5.36
CA GLU A 404 7.43 -30.68 6.46
C GLU A 404 6.29 -30.14 7.33
N ARG A 405 5.07 -30.52 6.97
CA ARG A 405 3.85 -30.12 7.71
C ARG A 405 3.49 -31.10 8.83
N LYS A 406 4.10 -32.28 8.82
CA LYS A 406 4.02 -33.32 9.85
C LYS A 406 5.41 -33.91 10.07
N LYS A 407 5.76 -34.21 11.32
CA LYS A 407 7.11 -34.70 11.67
C LYS A 407 7.48 -35.93 10.83
N GLY A 408 8.61 -35.86 10.13
CA GLY A 408 9.18 -36.89 9.27
C GLY A 408 8.51 -37.06 7.90
N GLU A 409 7.44 -36.31 7.59
CA GLU A 409 6.73 -36.38 6.32
C GLU A 409 7.08 -35.16 5.45
N TYR A 410 7.91 -35.38 4.44
CA TYR A 410 8.38 -34.34 3.53
C TYR A 410 7.67 -34.41 2.17
N ALA A 411 7.24 -33.25 1.66
CA ALA A 411 6.68 -33.13 0.31
C ALA A 411 7.06 -31.79 -0.33
N ILE A 412 7.50 -31.85 -1.59
CA ILE A 412 7.62 -30.67 -2.45
C ILE A 412 6.34 -30.55 -3.28
N ASP A 413 5.79 -29.35 -3.39
CA ASP A 413 4.65 -29.10 -4.27
C ASP A 413 5.01 -29.35 -5.74
N PRO A 414 4.17 -30.08 -6.50
CA PRO A 414 4.46 -30.37 -7.91
C PRO A 414 4.65 -29.14 -8.79
N THR A 415 3.92 -28.05 -8.54
CA THR A 415 4.02 -26.80 -9.32
C THR A 415 5.38 -26.15 -9.07
N THR A 416 5.79 -26.09 -7.81
CA THR A 416 7.08 -25.57 -7.39
C THR A 416 8.25 -26.43 -7.89
N ASP A 417 8.12 -27.76 -7.84
CA ASP A 417 9.12 -28.70 -8.39
C ASP A 417 9.29 -28.55 -9.91
N GLN A 418 8.16 -28.43 -10.63
CA GLN A 418 8.15 -28.23 -12.07
C GLN A 418 8.82 -26.91 -12.44
N ALA A 419 8.55 -25.82 -11.71
CA ALA A 419 9.19 -24.54 -11.96
C ALA A 419 10.72 -24.60 -11.84
N ILE A 420 11.25 -25.27 -10.81
CA ILE A 420 12.70 -25.51 -10.67
C ILE A 420 13.23 -26.32 -11.88
N THR A 421 12.50 -27.36 -12.29
CA THR A 421 12.88 -28.19 -13.45
C THR A 421 12.92 -27.36 -14.74
N GLU A 422 11.93 -26.50 -14.96
CA GLU A 422 11.84 -25.63 -16.12
C GLU A 422 12.94 -24.56 -16.11
N SER A 423 13.23 -23.95 -14.96
CA SER A 423 14.35 -23.01 -14.81
C SER A 423 15.67 -23.66 -15.22
N VAL A 424 15.98 -24.85 -14.69
CA VAL A 424 17.21 -25.57 -15.00
C VAL A 424 17.28 -25.97 -16.47
N LYS A 425 16.17 -26.45 -17.05
CA LYS A 425 16.08 -26.80 -18.47
C LYS A 425 16.32 -25.60 -19.38
N ASN A 426 15.90 -24.40 -18.95
CA ASN A 426 16.12 -23.15 -19.68
C ASN A 426 17.44 -22.46 -19.30
N GLY A 427 18.35 -23.15 -18.62
CA GLY A 427 19.71 -22.66 -18.36
C GLY A 427 19.82 -21.69 -17.18
N VAL A 428 18.89 -21.72 -16.23
CA VAL A 428 18.96 -20.98 -14.96
C VAL A 428 19.48 -21.90 -13.85
N ASN A 429 20.54 -21.47 -13.17
CA ASN A 429 21.06 -22.10 -11.97
C ASN A 429 20.19 -21.73 -10.76
N ILE A 430 19.94 -22.70 -9.87
CA ILE A 430 19.17 -22.48 -8.65
C ILE A 430 20.11 -22.48 -7.43
N ALA A 431 19.99 -21.44 -6.62
CA ALA A 431 20.52 -21.40 -5.25
C ALA A 431 19.35 -21.56 -4.27
N TYR A 432 19.29 -22.68 -3.57
CA TYR A 432 18.18 -22.98 -2.66
C TYR A 432 18.53 -22.59 -1.23
N CYS A 433 17.83 -21.63 -0.65
CA CYS A 433 17.96 -21.29 0.75
C CYS A 433 17.20 -22.30 1.62
N LEU A 434 17.93 -23.01 2.46
CA LEU A 434 17.41 -23.94 3.46
C LEU A 434 17.04 -23.16 4.72
N CYS A 435 15.78 -22.73 4.77
CA CYS A 435 15.20 -21.95 5.86
C CYS A 435 13.65 -22.10 5.83
N TYR A 436 12.86 -21.50 6.71
CA TYR A 436 13.21 -21.03 8.05
C TYR A 436 13.00 -22.19 9.04
N GLY A 437 12.70 -21.91 10.31
CA GLY A 437 12.45 -22.95 11.30
C GLY A 437 11.15 -23.73 11.06
N ASN A 438 10.84 -24.62 11.99
CA ASN A 438 9.60 -25.37 11.99
C ASN A 438 9.08 -25.58 13.42
N ALA A 439 7.93 -24.98 13.72
CA ALA A 439 7.25 -25.07 15.01
C ALA A 439 6.93 -26.51 15.47
N LEU A 440 6.95 -27.50 14.56
CA LEU A 440 6.86 -28.91 14.95
C LEU A 440 7.97 -29.34 15.92
N TYR A 441 9.15 -28.74 15.82
CA TYR A 441 10.33 -29.10 16.61
C TYR A 441 10.70 -28.04 17.64
N GLU A 442 10.55 -26.77 17.28
CA GLU A 442 10.90 -25.67 18.16
C GLU A 442 10.04 -24.44 17.86
N GLU A 443 9.07 -24.19 18.74
CA GLU A 443 8.34 -22.93 18.74
C GLU A 443 9.26 -21.82 19.25
N THR A 444 9.40 -20.77 18.45
CA THR A 444 10.12 -19.56 18.88
C THR A 444 9.11 -18.53 19.38
N PRO A 445 9.29 -17.98 20.59
CA PRO A 445 8.39 -16.94 21.10
C PRO A 445 8.32 -15.76 20.15
N LEU A 446 7.10 -15.28 19.93
CA LEU A 446 6.88 -14.03 19.21
C LEU A 446 7.50 -12.85 19.97
N HIS A 447 8.42 -12.12 19.35
CA HIS A 447 8.92 -10.86 19.90
C HIS A 447 7.85 -9.76 19.92
N ALA A 448 6.82 -9.86 19.07
CA ALA A 448 5.62 -9.03 19.07
C ALA A 448 4.42 -9.83 18.55
N ASN A 449 3.20 -9.47 18.98
CA ASN A 449 1.97 -10.00 18.38
C ASN A 449 1.45 -9.02 17.32
N PRO A 450 1.64 -9.29 16.04
CA PRO A 450 1.43 -8.31 14.98
C PRO A 450 0.12 -8.56 14.22
N GLY A 451 -0.69 -9.52 14.69
CA GLY A 451 -2.00 -9.82 14.14
C GLY A 451 -2.01 -10.97 13.11
N PRO A 452 -3.21 -11.30 12.59
CA PRO A 452 -3.46 -12.48 11.78
C PRO A 452 -2.75 -12.44 10.42
N LEU A 453 -2.60 -11.26 9.83
CA LEU A 453 -1.79 -11.02 8.61
C LEU A 453 -0.49 -11.84 8.61
N TRP A 454 0.23 -11.76 9.72
CA TRP A 454 1.57 -12.32 9.80
C TRP A 454 1.59 -13.80 10.13
N ARG A 455 0.54 -14.31 10.77
CA ARG A 455 0.42 -15.75 11.07
C ARG A 455 0.23 -16.57 9.79
N HIS A 456 -0.37 -15.97 8.77
CA HIS A 456 -0.66 -16.65 7.50
C HIS A 456 0.40 -16.37 6.41
N GLY A 457 0.95 -15.14 6.37
CA GLY A 457 1.85 -14.69 5.30
C GLY A 457 3.35 -14.84 5.54
N HIS A 458 3.81 -15.05 6.78
CA HIS A 458 5.21 -14.73 7.11
C HIS A 458 5.81 -15.64 8.21
N PRO A 459 6.72 -16.58 7.87
CA PRO A 459 7.26 -17.55 8.82
C PRO A 459 8.16 -16.95 9.92
N PHE A 460 8.49 -15.67 9.88
CA PHE A 460 9.38 -14.99 10.83
C PHE A 460 8.91 -14.97 12.25
N MET A 461 7.62 -15.18 12.44
CA MET A 461 6.96 -14.96 13.71
C MET A 461 6.42 -16.31 14.17
N GLY A 462 7.36 -17.10 14.69
CA GLY A 462 7.11 -18.41 15.28
C GLY A 462 8.11 -19.51 14.86
N ASN A 463 8.76 -19.35 13.71
CA ASN A 463 9.69 -20.37 13.15
C ASN A 463 11.15 -19.88 13.17
N GLY A 464 11.67 -19.59 14.36
CA GLY A 464 13.06 -19.19 14.57
C GLY A 464 14.08 -20.27 14.21
N GLY A 465 15.37 -19.95 14.35
CA GLY A 465 16.44 -20.90 14.09
C GLY A 465 16.39 -22.11 15.03
N PRO A 466 16.64 -23.34 14.55
CA PRO A 466 16.75 -24.50 15.43
C PRO A 466 17.96 -24.31 16.37
N THR A 467 17.75 -24.49 17.67
CA THR A 467 18.82 -24.35 18.68
C THR A 467 19.01 -25.58 19.57
N LYS A 468 18.04 -26.51 19.55
CA LYS A 468 18.05 -27.74 20.34
C LYS A 468 18.57 -28.92 19.50
N PRO A 469 19.15 -29.96 20.12
CA PRO A 469 19.61 -31.14 19.37
C PRO A 469 18.54 -31.75 18.46
N GLU A 470 17.30 -31.96 18.96
CA GLU A 470 16.20 -32.52 18.14
C GLU A 470 15.84 -31.61 16.95
N SER A 471 15.79 -30.29 17.14
CA SER A 471 15.41 -29.36 16.07
C SER A 471 16.52 -29.18 15.04
N ILE A 472 17.79 -29.25 15.46
CA ILE A 472 18.95 -29.26 14.56
C ILE A 472 18.96 -30.56 13.73
N ASP A 473 18.80 -31.72 14.37
CA ASP A 473 18.72 -33.01 13.67
C ASP A 473 17.57 -33.04 12.65
N ALA A 474 16.41 -32.47 13.02
CA ALA A 474 15.27 -32.36 12.13
C ALA A 474 15.54 -31.43 10.94
N PHE A 475 16.19 -30.28 11.15
CA PHE A 475 16.61 -29.40 10.07
C PHE A 475 17.59 -30.10 9.12
N VAL A 476 18.54 -30.87 9.65
CA VAL A 476 19.48 -31.67 8.84
C VAL A 476 18.74 -32.71 8.01
N ASN A 477 17.70 -33.36 8.56
CA ASN A 477 16.88 -34.31 7.81
C ASN A 477 16.10 -33.64 6.68
N TYR A 478 15.52 -32.47 6.93
CA TYR A 478 14.90 -31.63 5.91
C TYR A 478 15.90 -31.23 4.80
N ALA A 479 17.07 -30.71 5.18
CA ALA A 479 18.12 -30.33 4.24
C ALA A 479 18.56 -31.53 3.37
N ARG A 480 18.70 -32.71 3.99
CA ARG A 480 19.01 -33.97 3.30
C ARG A 480 17.91 -34.36 2.33
N PHE A 481 16.63 -34.26 2.74
CA PHE A 481 15.50 -34.54 1.87
C PHE A 481 15.51 -33.62 0.64
N VAL A 482 15.60 -32.29 0.83
CA VAL A 482 15.61 -31.32 -0.28
C VAL A 482 16.77 -31.57 -1.22
N ALA A 483 17.99 -31.77 -0.68
CA ALA A 483 19.18 -32.01 -1.48
C ALA A 483 19.08 -33.30 -2.31
N ASN A 484 18.49 -34.36 -1.76
CA ASN A 484 18.25 -35.61 -2.46
C ASN A 484 17.16 -35.46 -3.53
N HIS A 485 16.06 -34.79 -3.21
CA HIS A 485 14.92 -34.59 -4.11
C HIS A 485 15.31 -33.76 -5.35
N PHE A 486 16.14 -32.74 -5.17
CA PHE A 486 16.63 -31.89 -6.26
C PHE A 486 18.00 -32.28 -6.80
N ARG A 487 18.49 -33.48 -6.49
CA ARG A 487 19.79 -33.97 -6.96
C ARG A 487 19.89 -33.88 -8.48
N GLY A 488 20.93 -33.21 -8.97
CA GLY A 488 21.17 -32.98 -10.40
C GLY A 488 20.42 -31.79 -10.99
N ARG A 489 19.47 -31.19 -10.26
CA ARG A 489 18.73 -29.97 -10.66
C ARG A 489 19.24 -28.74 -9.90
N VAL A 490 19.41 -28.85 -8.58
CA VAL A 490 19.94 -27.79 -7.73
C VAL A 490 21.36 -28.14 -7.28
N LYS A 491 22.31 -27.23 -7.46
CA LYS A 491 23.73 -27.46 -7.14
C LYS A 491 24.20 -26.67 -5.92
N TRP A 492 23.52 -25.57 -5.55
CA TRP A 492 23.92 -24.71 -4.44
C TRP A 492 22.81 -24.62 -3.42
N TYR A 493 23.20 -24.81 -2.16
CA TYR A 493 22.32 -24.71 -1.01
C TYR A 493 22.93 -23.69 -0.05
N GLU A 494 22.11 -22.72 0.35
CA GLU A 494 22.46 -21.74 1.37
C GLU A 494 21.86 -22.22 2.69
N ILE A 495 22.67 -22.26 3.76
CA ILE A 495 22.18 -22.64 5.08
C ILE A 495 21.71 -21.38 5.79
N TRP A 496 20.39 -21.30 6.02
CA TRP A 496 19.72 -20.19 6.69
C TRP A 496 19.74 -18.86 5.92
N ASN A 497 19.13 -17.82 6.49
CA ASN A 497 19.09 -16.45 5.97
C ASN A 497 19.11 -15.45 7.12
N GLU A 498 19.98 -14.44 7.06
CA GLU A 498 20.05 -13.31 8.01
C GLU A 498 20.12 -13.73 9.49
N GLN A 499 20.91 -14.75 9.82
CA GLN A 499 21.10 -15.27 11.19
C GLN A 499 21.48 -14.19 12.23
N ASN A 500 22.04 -13.07 11.77
CA ASN A 500 22.41 -11.91 12.58
C ASN A 500 21.24 -10.93 12.83
N SER A 501 20.04 -11.23 12.33
CA SER A 501 18.83 -10.46 12.63
C SER A 501 18.27 -10.85 14.00
N TRP A 502 17.68 -9.86 14.67
CA TRP A 502 17.04 -10.01 15.97
C TRP A 502 15.90 -11.05 15.99
N ALA A 503 15.34 -11.38 14.82
CA ALA A 503 14.17 -12.23 14.68
C ALA A 503 14.45 -13.74 14.76
N TRP A 504 15.71 -14.18 14.58
CA TRP A 504 16.00 -15.61 14.32
C TRP A 504 16.80 -16.32 15.41
N TYR A 505 17.86 -15.68 15.91
CA TYR A 505 18.76 -16.21 16.92
C TYR A 505 18.85 -15.30 18.15
N GLY A 506 17.75 -14.59 18.45
CA GLY A 506 17.62 -13.71 19.62
C GLY A 506 18.09 -12.27 19.40
N SER A 507 17.93 -11.45 20.45
CA SER A 507 18.35 -10.05 20.49
C SER A 507 19.10 -9.75 21.81
N PRO A 508 20.44 -9.66 21.79
CA PRO A 508 21.31 -9.72 20.62
C PRO A 508 21.36 -11.12 19.98
N PRO A 509 21.68 -11.23 18.68
CA PRO A 509 21.82 -12.52 18.00
C PRO A 509 22.89 -13.41 18.64
N ASP A 510 22.63 -14.72 18.71
CA ASP A 510 23.56 -15.72 19.23
C ASP A 510 24.34 -16.44 18.10
N PRO A 511 25.60 -16.02 17.81
CA PRO A 511 26.41 -16.65 16.79
C PRO A 511 26.84 -18.08 17.15
N LYS A 512 26.85 -18.47 18.44
CA LYS A 512 27.19 -19.84 18.85
C LYS A 512 26.05 -20.80 18.53
N ALA A 513 24.81 -20.37 18.74
CA ALA A 513 23.63 -21.15 18.38
C ALA A 513 23.58 -21.41 16.86
N PHE A 514 23.77 -20.38 16.03
CA PHE A 514 23.89 -20.58 14.58
C PHE A 514 25.10 -21.44 14.20
N GLY A 515 26.25 -21.22 14.84
CA GLY A 515 27.45 -22.03 14.63
C GLY A 515 27.27 -23.51 14.97
N ALA A 516 26.33 -23.87 15.85
CA ALA A 516 25.99 -25.26 16.15
C ALA A 516 25.19 -25.92 15.01
N LEU A 517 24.33 -25.17 14.32
CA LEU A 517 23.59 -25.66 13.14
C LEU A 517 24.54 -26.00 11.97
N LEU A 518 25.66 -25.29 11.85
CA LEU A 518 26.62 -25.46 10.75
C LEU A 518 27.60 -26.64 10.93
N ARG A 519 27.70 -27.20 12.13
CA ARG A 519 28.59 -28.34 12.43
C ARG A 519 27.92 -29.65 12.08
#